data_AF-A0A0Q5ZKW3-F1
#
_entry.id   AF-A0A0Q5ZKW3-F1
#
_cell.length_a   1.000
_cell.length_b   1.000
_cell.length_c   1.000
_cell.angle_alpha   90.00
_cell.angle_beta   90.00
_cell.angle_gamma   90.00
#
_symmetry.space_group_name_H-M   'P 1'
#
loop_
_entity.id
_entity.type
_entity.pdbx_description
1 polymer ?
#
loop_
_entity_poly.entity_id
_entity_poly.type
_entity_poly.pdbx_seq_one_letter_code
_entity_poly.pdbx_strand_id
1 'polypeptide(L)'
;MFGQTKEQKTESLIKELGYFGSMKSALFDYHLKNLKNFVDKNDNRIEVLENKLSDNEIIKRLSNAYSKIFSQKEIEELYKFFNSETGKKYSKSQNDVENKIKDNFIDIFEEINQIQEENQEKQNNQGSYLTKFFDTKFDKPDGFYLVTENRINKEERKLELEEKPSFTPNDIEEIKSSYDDLGNLIIDIKFKVTSAKKLKEITAKNINKGMAIIVDKKIIKMPVISSEIPDGKLQISGMFTVEEIKNIVNKLKK
;
A
#
# COMPACT_ATOMS: atom_id res chain seq x y z
N MET A 1 36.86 12.97 -25.66
CA MET A 1 35.48 13.05 -25.15
C MET A 1 35.51 12.74 -23.67
N PHE A 2 35.10 13.68 -22.82
CA PHE A 2 34.95 13.39 -21.39
C PHE A 2 33.74 12.47 -21.20
N GLY A 3 33.92 11.34 -20.51
CA GLY A 3 32.83 10.41 -20.22
C GLY A 3 31.77 11.05 -19.32
N GLN A 4 30.54 10.53 -19.36
CA GLN A 4 29.46 11.00 -18.50
C GLN A 4 29.81 10.90 -17.00
N THR A 5 29.38 11.88 -16.22
CA THR A 5 29.53 11.89 -14.75
C THR A 5 28.64 10.83 -14.08
N LYS A 6 28.90 10.55 -12.79
CA LYS A 6 28.01 9.71 -11.96
C LYS A 6 26.56 10.16 -12.04
N GLU A 7 26.35 11.46 -11.86
CA GLU A 7 25.03 12.09 -11.83
C GLU A 7 24.30 11.90 -13.16
N GLN A 8 24.97 12.17 -14.28
CA GLN A 8 24.40 11.98 -15.62
C GLN A 8 24.00 10.52 -15.89
N LYS A 9 24.81 9.56 -15.45
CA LYS A 9 24.49 8.13 -15.55
C LYS A 9 23.28 7.77 -14.70
N THR A 10 23.22 8.26 -13.47
CA THR A 10 22.07 8.06 -12.57
C THR A 10 20.78 8.63 -13.15
N GLU A 11 20.81 9.83 -13.71
CA GLU A 11 19.64 10.44 -14.35
C GLU A 11 19.16 9.62 -15.55
N SER A 12 20.10 9.11 -16.37
CA SER A 12 19.77 8.24 -17.49
C SER A 12 19.09 6.95 -17.02
N LEU A 13 19.59 6.34 -15.95
CA LEU A 13 19.00 5.13 -15.36
C LEU A 13 17.58 5.39 -14.86
N ILE A 14 17.35 6.50 -14.14
CA ILE A 14 16.04 6.87 -13.60
C ILE A 14 14.99 7.05 -14.72
N LYS A 15 15.41 7.56 -15.89
CA LYS A 15 14.53 7.72 -17.05
C LYS A 15 14.29 6.37 -17.75
N GLU A 16 15.34 5.59 -18.01
CA GLU A 16 15.22 4.29 -18.70
C GLU A 16 14.38 3.28 -17.89
N LEU A 17 14.48 3.33 -16.56
CA LEU A 17 13.68 2.51 -15.65
C LEU A 17 12.25 3.03 -15.43
N GLY A 18 11.88 4.16 -16.06
CA GLY A 18 10.53 4.71 -15.97
C GLY A 18 10.20 5.46 -14.66
N TYR A 19 11.09 5.46 -13.65
CA TYR A 19 10.83 6.10 -12.35
C TYR A 19 10.44 7.58 -12.45
N PHE A 20 11.07 8.33 -13.36
CA PHE A 20 10.70 9.72 -13.58
C PHE A 20 9.25 9.85 -14.09
N GLY A 21 8.89 9.06 -15.09
CA GLY A 21 7.54 9.09 -15.69
C GLY A 21 6.48 8.68 -14.67
N SER A 22 6.70 7.58 -13.96
CA SER A 22 5.77 7.08 -12.94
C SER A 22 5.57 8.09 -11.81
N MET A 23 6.65 8.66 -11.26
CA MET A 23 6.56 9.65 -10.19
C MET A 23 5.86 10.93 -10.66
N LYS A 24 6.15 11.39 -11.89
CA LYS A 24 5.47 12.55 -12.46
C LYS A 24 3.97 12.29 -12.62
N SER A 25 3.58 11.13 -13.13
CA SER A 25 2.16 10.79 -13.27
C SER A 25 1.46 10.67 -11.91
N ALA A 26 2.08 9.99 -10.93
CA ALA A 26 1.56 9.92 -9.56
C ALA A 26 1.28 11.32 -8.97
N LEU A 27 2.29 12.20 -8.99
CA LEU A 27 2.16 13.54 -8.42
C LEU A 27 1.16 14.42 -9.17
N PHE A 28 1.21 14.45 -10.50
CA PHE A 28 0.39 15.37 -11.30
C PHE A 28 -0.98 14.79 -11.64
N ASP A 29 -1.04 13.63 -12.29
CA ASP A 29 -2.29 13.08 -12.84
C ASP A 29 -3.19 12.54 -11.73
N TYR A 30 -2.62 11.81 -10.76
CA TYR A 30 -3.40 11.15 -9.72
C TYR A 30 -3.66 12.04 -8.50
N HIS A 31 -2.74 12.93 -8.13
CA HIS A 31 -2.92 13.79 -6.95
C HIS A 31 -3.31 15.23 -7.30
N LEU A 32 -2.42 16.01 -7.92
CA LEU A 32 -2.65 17.46 -8.07
C LEU A 32 -3.83 17.80 -9.00
N LYS A 33 -3.97 17.10 -10.13
CA LYS A 33 -5.07 17.31 -11.09
C LYS A 33 -6.43 17.05 -10.45
N ASN A 34 -6.54 15.98 -9.65
CA ASN A 34 -7.77 15.65 -8.94
C ASN A 34 -8.10 16.72 -7.88
N LEU A 35 -7.12 17.15 -7.08
CA LEU A 35 -7.31 18.20 -6.08
C LEU A 35 -7.76 19.53 -6.67
N LYS A 36 -7.32 19.87 -7.88
CA LYS A 36 -7.69 21.12 -8.57
C LYS A 36 -9.19 21.28 -8.80
N ASN A 37 -9.93 20.17 -8.86
CA ASN A 37 -11.39 20.19 -9.01
C ASN A 37 -12.13 20.46 -7.69
N PHE A 38 -11.45 20.35 -6.55
CA PHE A 38 -12.07 20.45 -5.21
C PHE A 38 -11.58 21.66 -4.41
N VAL A 39 -10.46 22.26 -4.79
CA VAL A 39 -9.86 23.39 -4.10
C VAL A 39 -10.49 24.72 -4.55
N ASP A 40 -10.65 25.66 -3.61
CA ASP A 40 -11.18 27.00 -3.89
C ASP A 40 -10.34 27.70 -4.97
N LYS A 41 -11.00 28.45 -5.87
CA LYS A 41 -10.33 29.17 -6.97
C LYS A 41 -9.30 30.20 -6.49
N ASN A 42 -9.41 30.68 -5.25
CA ASN A 42 -8.47 31.64 -4.65
C ASN A 42 -7.29 30.96 -3.92
N ASP A 43 -7.32 29.64 -3.75
CA ASP A 43 -6.26 28.90 -3.09
C ASP A 43 -5.16 28.51 -4.09
N ASN A 44 -4.02 29.21 -4.01
CA ASN A 44 -2.89 29.04 -4.90
C ASN A 44 -1.93 27.90 -4.50
N ARG A 45 -2.24 27.10 -3.47
CA ARG A 45 -1.33 26.05 -2.99
C ARG A 45 -1.02 25.00 -4.05
N ILE A 46 -1.98 24.67 -4.92
CA ILE A 46 -1.76 23.73 -6.04
C ILE A 46 -0.74 24.29 -7.01
N GLU A 47 -0.88 25.56 -7.43
CA GLU A 47 0.07 26.21 -8.34
C GLU A 47 1.48 26.29 -7.71
N VAL A 48 1.56 26.60 -6.42
CA VAL A 48 2.83 26.59 -5.67
C VAL A 48 3.47 25.19 -5.66
N LEU A 49 2.67 24.12 -5.53
CA LEU A 49 3.16 22.74 -5.56
C LEU A 49 3.62 22.34 -6.98
N GLU A 50 2.86 22.67 -8.01
CA GLU A 50 3.24 22.45 -9.41
C GLU A 50 4.60 23.11 -9.73
N ASN A 51 4.80 24.36 -9.28
CA ASN A 51 6.07 25.08 -9.44
C ASN A 51 7.25 24.45 -8.67
N LYS A 52 6.99 23.82 -7.52
CA LYS A 52 8.01 23.08 -6.75
C LYS A 52 8.34 21.71 -7.32
N LEU A 53 7.55 21.21 -8.28
CA LEU A 53 7.66 19.87 -8.85
C LEU A 53 8.03 19.91 -10.34
N SER A 54 8.95 20.83 -10.70
CA SER A 54 9.54 20.82 -12.04
C SER A 54 10.23 19.49 -12.35
N ASP A 55 10.30 19.13 -13.64
CA ASP A 55 10.93 17.90 -14.11
C ASP A 55 12.36 17.74 -13.57
N ASN A 56 13.14 18.82 -13.58
CA ASN A 56 14.51 18.84 -13.05
C ASN A 56 14.55 18.59 -11.54
N GLU A 57 13.62 19.15 -10.77
CA GLU A 57 13.56 18.94 -9.32
C GLU A 57 13.15 17.50 -8.97
N ILE A 58 12.21 16.91 -9.73
CA ILE A 58 11.84 15.50 -9.58
C ILE A 58 13.06 14.60 -9.88
N ILE A 59 13.72 14.81 -11.02
CA ILE A 59 14.92 14.05 -11.40
C ILE A 59 16.01 14.19 -10.33
N LYS A 60 16.25 15.40 -9.82
CA LYS A 60 17.24 15.65 -8.77
C LYS A 60 16.92 14.88 -7.48
N ARG A 61 15.66 14.88 -7.04
CA ARG A 61 15.22 14.13 -5.85
C ARG A 61 15.39 12.63 -6.03
N LEU A 62 14.99 12.11 -7.20
CA LEU A 62 15.15 10.70 -7.54
C LEU A 62 16.64 10.32 -7.63
N SER A 63 17.47 11.16 -8.25
CA SER A 63 18.92 10.96 -8.38
C SER A 63 19.62 10.92 -7.03
N ASN A 64 19.23 11.80 -6.10
CA ASN A 64 19.72 11.78 -4.73
C ASN A 64 19.33 10.48 -4.00
N ALA A 65 18.07 10.05 -4.13
CA ALA A 65 17.62 8.79 -3.52
C ALA A 65 18.39 7.58 -4.09
N TYR A 66 18.53 7.50 -5.42
CA TYR A 66 19.24 6.43 -6.10
C TYR A 66 20.72 6.37 -5.70
N SER A 67 21.37 7.53 -5.61
CA SER A 67 22.79 7.65 -5.26
C SER A 67 23.11 7.32 -3.80
N LYS A 68 22.11 7.29 -2.91
CA LYS A 68 22.26 6.85 -1.51
C LYS A 68 22.25 5.33 -1.36
N ILE A 69 21.68 4.63 -2.33
CA ILE A 69 21.54 3.18 -2.32
C ILE A 69 22.70 2.53 -3.07
N PHE A 70 23.04 3.05 -4.24
CA PHE A 70 24.05 2.46 -5.12
C PHE A 70 25.38 3.22 -5.09
N SER A 71 26.46 2.45 -4.98
CA SER A 71 27.83 2.94 -5.12
C SER A 71 28.12 3.44 -6.55
N GLN A 72 29.24 4.15 -6.71
CA GLN A 72 29.71 4.58 -8.04
C GLN A 72 29.83 3.40 -9.01
N LYS A 73 30.44 2.30 -8.54
CA LYS A 73 30.72 1.11 -9.34
C LYS A 73 29.42 0.45 -9.79
N GLU A 74 28.45 0.30 -8.88
CA GLU A 74 27.15 -0.29 -9.19
C GLU A 74 26.37 0.58 -10.18
N ILE A 75 26.38 1.92 -10.02
CA ILE A 75 25.76 2.84 -11.00
C ILE A 75 26.40 2.68 -12.38
N GLU A 76 27.71 2.50 -12.47
CA GLU A 76 28.38 2.28 -13.76
C GLU A 76 28.03 0.94 -14.40
N GLU A 77 27.92 -0.12 -13.60
CA GLU A 77 27.53 -1.45 -14.08
C GLU A 77 26.07 -1.45 -14.57
N LEU A 78 25.16 -0.89 -13.78
CA LEU A 78 23.76 -0.73 -14.16
C LEU A 78 23.63 0.13 -15.42
N TYR A 79 24.34 1.26 -15.48
CA TYR A 79 24.34 2.13 -16.65
C TYR A 79 24.81 1.39 -17.92
N LYS A 80 25.86 0.58 -17.82
CA LYS A 80 26.32 -0.24 -18.95
C LYS A 80 25.27 -1.28 -19.36
N PHE A 81 24.67 -1.97 -18.38
CA PHE A 81 23.64 -2.98 -18.64
C PHE A 81 22.42 -2.36 -19.33
N PHE A 82 21.81 -1.34 -18.73
CA PHE A 82 20.57 -0.74 -19.26
C PHE A 82 20.76 0.00 -20.58
N ASN A 83 21.98 0.41 -20.94
CA ASN A 83 22.27 0.94 -22.28
C ASN A 83 22.57 -0.13 -23.34
N SER A 84 22.79 -1.39 -22.94
CA SER A 84 22.92 -2.50 -23.89
C SER A 84 21.58 -2.82 -24.55
N GLU A 85 21.60 -3.49 -25.70
CA GLU A 85 20.39 -3.97 -26.38
C GLU A 85 19.55 -4.86 -25.46
N THR A 86 20.20 -5.77 -24.71
CA THR A 86 19.53 -6.64 -23.75
C THR A 86 18.90 -5.86 -22.61
N GLY A 87 19.60 -4.86 -22.06
CA GLY A 87 19.07 -4.05 -20.96
C GLY A 87 17.86 -3.23 -21.37
N LYS A 88 17.91 -2.59 -22.54
CA LYS A 88 16.76 -1.86 -23.11
C LYS A 88 15.57 -2.79 -23.36
N LYS A 89 15.82 -3.99 -23.91
CA LYS A 89 14.77 -5.00 -24.09
C LYS A 89 14.17 -5.40 -22.74
N TYR A 90 15.00 -5.70 -21.75
CA TYR A 90 14.58 -6.07 -20.41
C TYR A 90 13.70 -5.01 -19.75
N SER A 91 14.11 -3.73 -19.80
CA SER A 91 13.32 -2.63 -19.22
C SER A 91 11.95 -2.49 -19.87
N LYS A 92 11.89 -2.58 -21.21
CA LYS A 92 10.65 -2.39 -21.96
C LYS A 92 9.70 -3.59 -21.90
N SER A 93 10.23 -4.79 -21.72
CA SER A 93 9.44 -6.02 -21.76
C SER A 93 8.80 -6.41 -20.42
N GLN A 94 8.99 -5.66 -19.34
CA GLN A 94 8.48 -6.07 -18.00
C GLN A 94 6.96 -6.27 -18.00
N ASN A 95 6.21 -5.30 -18.54
CA ASN A 95 4.75 -5.39 -18.63
C ASN A 95 4.32 -6.55 -19.54
N ASP A 96 5.02 -6.76 -20.67
CA ASP A 96 4.72 -7.86 -21.58
C ASP A 96 4.95 -9.22 -20.92
N VAL A 97 6.04 -9.36 -20.14
CA VAL A 97 6.34 -10.57 -19.38
C VAL A 97 5.27 -10.80 -18.31
N GLU A 98 4.90 -9.77 -17.55
CA GLU A 98 3.85 -9.88 -16.53
C GLU A 98 2.51 -10.30 -17.14
N ASN A 99 2.11 -9.67 -18.25
CA ASN A 99 0.89 -10.02 -18.97
C ASN A 99 0.95 -11.45 -19.50
N LYS A 100 2.08 -11.86 -20.09
CA LYS A 100 2.27 -13.24 -20.55
C LYS A 100 2.20 -14.23 -19.39
N ILE A 101 2.72 -13.90 -18.21
CA ILE A 101 2.55 -14.73 -17.03
C ILE A 101 1.06 -14.85 -16.67
N LYS A 102 0.32 -13.73 -16.60
CA LYS A 102 -1.12 -13.73 -16.29
C LYS A 102 -1.94 -14.52 -17.30
N ASP A 103 -1.61 -14.43 -18.60
CA ASP A 103 -2.27 -15.20 -19.68
C ASP A 103 -2.22 -16.71 -19.42
N ASN A 104 -1.18 -17.23 -18.74
CA ASN A 104 -1.04 -18.65 -18.41
C ASN A 104 -1.95 -19.11 -17.25
N PHE A 105 -2.67 -18.20 -16.60
CA PHE A 105 -3.56 -18.50 -15.47
C PHE A 105 -4.98 -17.96 -15.68
N ILE A 106 -5.34 -17.60 -16.91
CA ILE A 106 -6.64 -16.98 -17.20
C ILE A 106 -7.82 -17.92 -16.89
N ASP A 107 -7.64 -19.22 -17.13
CA ASP A 107 -8.59 -20.27 -16.76
C ASP A 107 -8.86 -20.30 -15.25
N ILE A 108 -7.81 -20.17 -14.43
CA ILE A 108 -7.94 -20.11 -12.98
C ILE A 108 -8.63 -18.81 -12.54
N PHE A 109 -8.29 -17.67 -13.14
CA PHE A 109 -8.94 -16.40 -12.82
C PHE A 109 -10.43 -16.40 -13.20
N GLU A 110 -10.79 -17.01 -14.34
CA GLU A 110 -12.18 -17.18 -14.75
C GLU A 110 -12.96 -18.07 -13.77
N GLU A 111 -12.38 -19.19 -13.34
CA GLU A 111 -13.02 -20.08 -12.35
C GLU A 111 -13.21 -19.37 -10.99
N ILE A 112 -12.21 -18.62 -10.51
CA ILE A 112 -12.33 -17.81 -9.29
C ILE A 112 -13.45 -16.77 -9.43
N ASN A 113 -13.52 -16.06 -10.55
CA ASN A 113 -14.55 -15.05 -10.78
C ASN A 113 -15.95 -15.67 -10.81
N GLN A 114 -16.11 -16.82 -11.47
CA GLN A 114 -17.37 -17.54 -11.49
C GLN A 114 -17.81 -17.94 -10.07
N ILE A 115 -16.91 -18.51 -9.26
CA ILE A 115 -17.18 -18.85 -7.86
C ILE A 115 -17.60 -17.61 -7.06
N GLN A 116 -16.97 -16.47 -7.31
CA GLN A 116 -17.33 -15.22 -6.65
C GLN A 116 -18.74 -14.77 -7.04
N GLU A 117 -19.06 -14.70 -8.33
CA GLU A 117 -20.36 -14.30 -8.87
C GLU A 117 -21.50 -15.18 -8.37
N GLU A 118 -21.33 -16.50 -8.38
CA GLU A 118 -22.30 -17.47 -7.84
C GLU A 118 -22.58 -17.27 -6.34
N ASN A 119 -21.68 -16.60 -5.62
CA ASN A 119 -21.82 -16.30 -4.19
C ASN A 119 -22.15 -14.83 -3.88
N GLN A 120 -22.29 -13.96 -4.88
CA GLN A 120 -22.58 -12.52 -4.68
C GLN A 120 -23.96 -12.26 -4.05
N GLU A 121 -25.00 -13.06 -4.37
CA GLU A 121 -26.32 -12.92 -3.72
C GLU A 121 -26.29 -13.15 -2.20
N LYS A 122 -25.25 -13.83 -1.67
CA LYS A 122 -25.06 -14.01 -0.22
C LYS A 122 -24.39 -12.81 0.47
N GLN A 123 -23.80 -11.90 -0.30
CA GLN A 123 -23.01 -10.75 0.19
C GLN A 123 -23.74 -9.39 0.06
N ASN A 124 -24.75 -9.27 -0.82
CA ASN A 124 -25.34 -7.97 -1.18
C ASN A 124 -26.28 -7.29 -0.16
N ASN A 125 -26.45 -7.82 1.06
CA ASN A 125 -27.23 -7.16 2.14
C ASN A 125 -26.37 -6.32 3.11
N GLN A 126 -25.16 -5.90 2.70
CA GLN A 126 -24.09 -5.52 3.65
C GLN A 126 -23.63 -4.05 3.70
N GLY A 127 -24.45 -3.07 3.31
CA GLY A 127 -24.01 -1.66 3.29
C GLY A 127 -24.14 -0.89 4.62
N SER A 128 -25.28 -1.02 5.31
CA SER A 128 -25.66 -0.09 6.38
C SER A 128 -24.97 -0.32 7.73
N TYR A 129 -24.78 -1.58 8.13
CA TYR A 129 -24.25 -1.90 9.46
C TYR A 129 -22.73 -1.70 9.53
N LEU A 130 -22.02 -1.76 8.39
CA LEU A 130 -20.58 -1.50 8.33
C LEU A 130 -20.28 -0.04 8.69
N THR A 131 -21.02 0.92 8.12
CA THR A 131 -20.83 2.35 8.44
C THR A 131 -21.02 2.62 9.94
N LYS A 132 -22.11 2.10 10.54
CA LYS A 132 -22.34 2.21 11.99
C LYS A 132 -21.21 1.60 12.83
N PHE A 133 -20.62 0.51 12.36
CA PHE A 133 -19.53 -0.16 13.06
C PHE A 133 -18.25 0.68 13.09
N PHE A 134 -17.89 1.34 11.97
CA PHE A 134 -16.72 2.23 11.93
C PHE A 134 -16.90 3.52 12.75
N ASP A 135 -18.12 4.05 12.83
CA ASP A 135 -18.44 5.26 13.60
C ASP A 135 -18.53 5.02 15.11
N THR A 136 -18.56 3.75 15.54
CA THR A 136 -18.65 3.37 16.95
C THR A 136 -17.30 3.58 17.65
N LYS A 137 -17.34 4.20 18.84
CA LYS A 137 -16.18 4.22 19.74
C LYS A 137 -16.10 2.93 20.54
N PHE A 138 -14.94 2.30 20.55
CA PHE A 138 -14.67 1.08 21.30
C PHE A 138 -13.77 1.40 22.47
N ASP A 139 -14.23 1.21 23.70
CA ASP A 139 -13.40 1.34 24.90
C ASP A 139 -12.48 0.13 25.07
N LYS A 140 -11.60 -0.07 24.08
CA LYS A 140 -10.64 -1.16 23.97
C LYS A 140 -9.23 -0.56 23.78
N PRO A 141 -8.18 -1.22 24.30
CA PRO A 141 -6.82 -0.78 24.06
C PRO A 141 -6.45 -0.82 22.57
N ASP A 142 -5.40 -0.09 22.19
CA ASP A 142 -4.89 -0.10 20.83
C ASP A 142 -4.43 -1.52 20.46
N GLY A 143 -4.79 -1.97 19.26
CA GLY A 143 -4.48 -3.33 18.83
C GLY A 143 -5.31 -3.85 17.67
N PHE A 144 -5.10 -5.11 17.37
CA PHE A 144 -5.70 -5.86 16.26
C PHE A 144 -6.69 -6.85 16.86
N TYR A 145 -7.93 -6.78 16.44
CA TYR A 145 -9.04 -7.57 16.97
C TYR A 145 -9.67 -8.36 15.84
N LEU A 146 -9.85 -9.67 16.03
CA LEU A 146 -10.72 -10.43 15.14
C LEU A 146 -12.16 -9.95 15.28
N VAL A 147 -12.82 -9.82 14.13
CA VAL A 147 -14.23 -9.47 14.03
C VAL A 147 -15.02 -10.76 14.01
N THR A 148 -15.98 -10.85 14.91
CA THR A 148 -16.98 -11.91 14.93
C THR A 148 -18.27 -11.37 14.31
N GLU A 149 -18.93 -12.18 13.50
CA GLU A 149 -20.22 -11.84 12.91
C GLU A 149 -21.29 -12.76 13.50
N ASN A 150 -22.26 -12.17 14.19
CA ASN A 150 -23.43 -12.86 14.71
C ASN A 150 -24.63 -12.53 13.84
N ARG A 151 -25.26 -13.56 13.25
CA ARG A 151 -26.54 -13.41 12.55
C ARG A 151 -27.67 -13.49 13.58
N ILE A 152 -28.32 -12.35 13.83
CA ILE A 152 -29.46 -12.28 14.76
C ILE A 152 -30.71 -12.83 14.06
N ASN A 153 -30.88 -12.53 12.76
CA ASN A 153 -31.92 -13.09 11.89
C ASN A 153 -31.50 -13.01 10.40
N LYS A 154 -32.42 -13.29 9.46
CA LYS A 154 -32.13 -13.26 8.00
C LYS A 154 -31.68 -11.88 7.48
N GLU A 155 -31.99 -10.80 8.19
CA GLU A 155 -31.78 -9.42 7.75
C GLU A 155 -30.76 -8.66 8.63
N GLU A 156 -30.58 -9.08 9.88
CA GLU A 156 -29.75 -8.38 10.86
C GLU A 156 -28.45 -9.13 11.17
N ARG A 157 -27.33 -8.52 10.77
CA ARG A 157 -25.97 -8.96 11.11
C ARG A 157 -25.37 -7.98 12.11
N LYS A 158 -24.86 -8.50 13.23
CA LYS A 158 -24.14 -7.72 14.23
C LYS A 158 -22.67 -8.08 14.20
N LEU A 159 -21.83 -7.10 13.90
CA LEU A 159 -20.39 -7.21 14.04
C LEU A 159 -20.00 -6.95 15.48
N GLU A 160 -19.17 -7.83 16.02
CA GLU A 160 -18.57 -7.72 17.34
C GLU A 160 -17.06 -7.91 17.22
N LEU A 161 -16.34 -7.44 18.22
CA LEU A 161 -14.90 -7.63 18.32
C LEU A 161 -14.63 -8.65 19.41
N GLU A 162 -13.61 -9.49 19.21
CA GLU A 162 -13.11 -10.31 20.29
C GLU A 162 -12.80 -9.46 21.55
N GLU A 163 -12.95 -10.09 22.72
CA GLU A 163 -12.76 -9.40 23.99
C GLU A 163 -11.35 -8.83 24.10
N LYS A 164 -10.35 -9.64 23.73
CA LYS A 164 -8.92 -9.34 23.81
C LYS A 164 -8.33 -9.12 22.42
N PRO A 165 -7.32 -8.24 22.29
CA PRO A 165 -6.61 -8.09 21.03
C PRO A 165 -5.86 -9.38 20.68
N SER A 166 -5.94 -9.77 19.40
CA SER A 166 -5.06 -10.77 18.82
C SER A 166 -3.61 -10.28 18.82
N PHE A 167 -3.39 -8.99 18.57
CA PHE A 167 -2.07 -8.34 18.62
C PHE A 167 -2.15 -6.95 19.24
N THR A 168 -1.10 -6.56 19.94
CA THR A 168 -0.92 -5.27 20.59
C THR A 168 0.28 -4.53 19.97
N PRO A 169 0.48 -3.23 20.25
CA PRO A 169 1.70 -2.52 19.87
C PRO A 169 3.00 -3.26 20.26
N ASN A 170 3.00 -3.94 21.41
CA ASN A 170 4.16 -4.73 21.87
C ASN A 170 4.52 -5.92 20.96
N ASP A 171 3.62 -6.36 20.09
CA ASP A 171 3.86 -7.46 19.14
C ASP A 171 4.58 -6.99 17.86
N ILE A 172 4.67 -5.67 17.66
CA ILE A 172 5.26 -5.05 16.48
C ILE A 172 6.78 -4.93 16.67
N GLU A 173 7.54 -5.35 15.66
CA GLU A 173 8.99 -5.16 15.56
C GLU A 173 9.31 -3.81 14.89
N GLU A 174 8.63 -3.52 13.78
CA GLU A 174 8.83 -2.30 13.00
C GLU A 174 7.48 -1.81 12.47
N ILE A 175 7.26 -0.50 12.54
CA ILE A 175 6.14 0.18 11.88
C ILE A 175 6.63 1.48 11.25
N LYS A 176 6.26 1.70 10.00
CA LYS A 176 6.64 2.92 9.25
C LYS A 176 5.58 3.29 8.23
N SER A 177 5.55 4.57 7.89
CA SER A 177 4.81 5.04 6.73
C SER A 177 5.68 4.94 5.48
N SER A 178 5.08 4.53 4.37
CA SER A 178 5.71 4.47 3.05
C SER A 178 4.69 4.87 1.98
N TYR A 179 5.06 4.76 0.72
CA TYR A 179 4.16 4.96 -0.41
C TYR A 179 4.06 3.65 -1.19
N ASP A 180 2.86 3.29 -1.63
CA ASP A 180 2.68 2.20 -2.59
C ASP A 180 3.14 2.62 -4.00
N ASP A 181 3.09 1.70 -4.96
CA ASP A 181 3.52 1.93 -6.34
C ASP A 181 2.70 3.01 -7.07
N LEU A 182 1.51 3.33 -6.55
CA LEU A 182 0.62 4.36 -7.08
C LEU A 182 0.83 5.72 -6.39
N GLY A 183 1.72 5.80 -5.41
CA GLY A 183 1.98 7.03 -4.65
C GLY A 183 1.01 7.27 -3.49
N ASN A 184 0.19 6.29 -3.12
CA ASN A 184 -0.68 6.42 -1.95
C ASN A 184 0.10 6.18 -0.66
N LEU A 185 -0.21 6.95 0.38
CA LEU A 185 0.40 6.78 1.68
C LEU A 185 -0.13 5.52 2.37
N ILE A 186 0.79 4.65 2.80
CA ILE A 186 0.49 3.36 3.43
C ILE A 186 1.27 3.20 4.73
N ILE A 187 0.87 2.24 5.56
CA ILE A 187 1.58 1.86 6.78
C ILE A 187 2.06 0.42 6.64
N ASP A 188 3.37 0.22 6.67
CA ASP A 188 4.00 -1.10 6.71
C ASP A 188 4.26 -1.50 8.16
N ILE A 189 3.86 -2.73 8.52
CA ILE A 189 4.04 -3.32 9.83
C ILE A 189 4.80 -4.64 9.68
N LYS A 190 5.83 -4.81 10.50
CA LYS A 190 6.55 -6.07 10.70
C LYS A 190 6.35 -6.52 12.13
N PHE A 191 5.83 -7.73 12.32
CA PHE A 191 5.64 -8.35 13.63
C PHE A 191 6.91 -9.03 14.12
N LYS A 192 7.10 -9.08 15.44
CA LYS A 192 8.17 -9.86 16.08
C LYS A 192 8.02 -11.34 15.72
N VAL A 193 9.12 -12.10 15.70
CA VAL A 193 9.13 -13.53 15.32
C VAL A 193 8.08 -14.37 16.04
N THR A 194 7.89 -14.15 17.35
CA THR A 194 6.86 -14.86 18.13
C THR A 194 5.45 -14.52 17.68
N SER A 195 5.18 -13.24 17.41
CA SER A 195 3.87 -12.74 17.01
C SER A 195 3.58 -13.00 15.53
N ALA A 196 4.60 -13.10 14.68
CA ALA A 196 4.49 -13.52 13.29
C ALA A 196 3.97 -14.97 13.16
N LYS A 197 4.45 -15.89 14.02
CA LYS A 197 3.91 -17.27 14.09
C LYS A 197 2.43 -17.28 14.47
N LYS A 198 2.06 -16.46 15.47
CA LYS A 198 0.66 -16.29 15.87
C LYS A 198 -0.19 -15.67 14.75
N LEU A 199 0.35 -14.70 13.99
CA LEU A 199 -0.32 -14.08 12.84
C LEU A 199 -0.60 -15.11 11.76
N LYS A 200 0.39 -15.94 11.42
CA LYS A 200 0.24 -17.06 10.49
C LYS A 200 -0.93 -17.97 10.91
N GLU A 201 -0.93 -18.45 12.16
CA GLU A 201 -1.98 -19.33 12.65
C GLU A 201 -3.38 -18.68 12.68
N ILE A 202 -3.46 -17.42 13.14
CA ILE A 202 -4.72 -16.69 13.23
C ILE A 202 -5.30 -16.46 11.84
N THR A 203 -4.48 -16.03 10.88
CA THR A 203 -4.94 -15.74 9.51
C THR A 203 -5.37 -17.01 8.79
N ALA A 204 -4.62 -18.11 8.91
CA ALA A 204 -4.99 -19.40 8.33
C ALA A 204 -6.35 -19.93 8.83
N LYS A 205 -6.70 -19.67 10.11
CA LYS A 205 -7.96 -20.14 10.72
C LYS A 205 -9.15 -19.20 10.51
N ASN A 206 -8.92 -17.98 10.03
CA ASN A 206 -9.94 -16.92 9.97
C ASN A 206 -10.06 -16.28 8.58
N ILE A 207 -9.86 -17.07 7.53
CA ILE A 207 -10.10 -16.65 6.15
C ILE A 207 -11.54 -16.12 6.01
N ASN A 208 -11.69 -15.03 5.26
CA ASN A 208 -12.92 -14.25 5.05
C ASN A 208 -13.48 -13.54 6.29
N LYS A 209 -12.76 -13.50 7.42
CA LYS A 209 -13.14 -12.68 8.57
C LYS A 209 -12.41 -11.33 8.56
N GLY A 210 -13.04 -10.33 9.18
CA GLY A 210 -12.42 -9.02 9.39
C GLY A 210 -11.40 -9.05 10.53
N MET A 211 -10.33 -8.26 10.40
CA MET A 211 -9.43 -7.92 11.49
C MET A 211 -9.50 -6.41 11.71
N ALA A 212 -10.22 -5.97 12.74
CA ALA A 212 -10.31 -4.56 13.08
C ALA A 212 -9.02 -4.07 13.74
N ILE A 213 -8.57 -2.89 13.33
CA ILE A 213 -7.39 -2.22 13.87
C ILE A 213 -7.89 -1.02 14.65
N ILE A 214 -7.72 -1.06 15.97
CA ILE A 214 -8.14 0.00 16.88
C ILE A 214 -6.94 0.86 17.24
N VAL A 215 -7.11 2.17 17.09
CA VAL A 215 -6.21 3.20 17.61
C VAL A 215 -7.04 4.31 18.22
N ASP A 216 -6.70 4.74 19.44
CA ASP A 216 -7.40 5.80 20.16
C ASP A 216 -8.93 5.57 20.22
N LYS A 217 -9.32 4.34 20.57
CA LYS A 217 -10.72 3.91 20.74
C LYS A 217 -11.57 3.93 19.46
N LYS A 218 -10.94 4.04 18.28
CA LYS A 218 -11.63 4.02 16.99
C LYS A 218 -11.05 2.94 16.09
N ILE A 219 -11.92 2.33 15.28
CA ILE A 219 -11.47 1.45 14.20
C ILE A 219 -10.91 2.32 13.08
N ILE A 220 -9.62 2.24 12.84
CA ILE A 220 -8.96 2.96 11.74
C ILE A 220 -9.05 2.19 10.42
N LYS A 221 -9.15 0.86 10.51
CA LYS A 221 -9.29 -0.04 9.35
C LYS A 221 -9.80 -1.40 9.81
N MET A 222 -10.47 -2.11 8.90
CA MET A 222 -10.89 -3.50 9.09
C MET A 222 -10.61 -4.31 7.81
N PRO A 223 -9.34 -4.69 7.54
CA PRO A 223 -9.04 -5.59 6.43
C PRO A 223 -9.75 -6.93 6.58
N VAL A 224 -10.15 -7.51 5.45
CA VAL A 224 -10.61 -8.90 5.37
C VAL A 224 -9.39 -9.80 5.21
N ILE A 225 -9.31 -10.87 6.01
CA ILE A 225 -8.26 -11.87 5.91
C ILE A 225 -8.54 -12.74 4.68
N SER A 226 -7.82 -12.53 3.58
CA SER A 226 -8.01 -13.30 2.34
C SER A 226 -7.12 -14.54 2.24
N SER A 227 -5.97 -14.55 2.92
CA SER A 227 -5.00 -15.64 2.91
C SER A 227 -4.25 -15.72 4.23
N GLU A 228 -3.55 -16.83 4.44
CA GLU A 228 -2.54 -16.95 5.49
C GLU A 228 -1.42 -15.90 5.29
N ILE A 229 -0.92 -15.31 6.37
CA ILE A 229 0.19 -14.35 6.37
C ILE A 229 1.41 -14.99 7.06
N PRO A 230 2.27 -15.71 6.33
CA PRO A 230 3.37 -16.46 6.92
C PRO A 230 4.56 -15.60 7.34
N ASP A 231 4.74 -14.44 6.69
CA ASP A 231 5.96 -13.63 6.82
C ASP A 231 5.90 -12.59 7.95
N GLY A 232 4.78 -12.52 8.68
CA GLY A 232 4.61 -11.53 9.75
C GLY A 232 4.61 -10.08 9.27
N LYS A 233 4.28 -9.83 7.99
CA LYS A 233 4.22 -8.51 7.39
C LYS A 233 2.78 -8.15 7.06
N LEU A 234 2.38 -6.93 7.37
CA LEU A 234 1.05 -6.40 7.08
C LEU A 234 1.17 -4.99 6.53
N GLN A 235 0.36 -4.69 5.53
CA GLN A 235 0.24 -3.35 4.98
C GLN A 235 -1.17 -2.81 5.25
N ILE A 236 -1.26 -1.59 5.78
CA ILE A 236 -2.52 -0.88 5.95
C ILE A 236 -2.57 0.22 4.90
N SER A 237 -3.46 0.05 3.93
CA SER A 237 -3.76 1.04 2.89
C SER A 237 -5.12 1.71 3.14
N GLY A 238 -5.28 2.94 2.66
CA GLY A 238 -6.50 3.72 2.80
C GLY A 238 -6.32 5.20 2.50
N MET A 239 -7.43 5.94 2.51
CA MET A 239 -7.40 7.40 2.39
C MET A 239 -7.03 8.01 3.75
N PHE A 240 -5.75 7.94 4.10
CA PHE A 240 -5.22 8.60 5.29
C PHE A 240 -4.51 9.90 4.92
N THR A 241 -4.66 10.91 5.77
CA THR A 241 -3.80 12.09 5.77
C THR A 241 -2.43 11.76 6.36
N VAL A 242 -1.43 12.57 6.02
CA VAL A 242 -0.07 12.45 6.60
C VAL A 242 -0.10 12.55 8.13
N GLU A 243 -0.97 13.39 8.68
CA GLU A 243 -1.13 13.57 10.12
C GLU A 243 -1.75 12.33 10.78
N GLU A 244 -2.78 11.74 10.18
CA GLU A 244 -3.39 10.50 10.66
C GLU A 244 -2.39 9.35 10.65
N ILE A 245 -1.64 9.15 9.57
CA ILE A 245 -0.61 8.11 9.52
C ILE A 245 0.47 8.34 10.58
N LYS A 246 0.93 9.57 10.76
CA LYS A 246 1.90 9.89 11.80
C LYS A 246 1.35 9.58 13.20
N ASN A 247 0.08 9.90 13.46
CA ASN A 247 -0.56 9.56 14.73
C ASN A 247 -0.64 8.03 14.93
N ILE A 248 -1.13 7.30 13.92
CA ILE A 248 -1.24 5.83 13.96
C ILE A 248 0.12 5.18 14.23
N VAL A 249 1.14 5.57 13.46
CA VAL A 249 2.52 5.06 13.64
C VAL A 249 3.03 5.34 15.04
N ASN A 250 2.85 6.56 15.55
CA ASN A 250 3.32 6.92 16.90
C ASN A 250 2.61 6.14 18.01
N LYS A 251 1.33 5.80 17.84
CA LYS A 251 0.54 5.05 18.82
C LYS A 251 0.92 3.58 18.84
N LEU A 252 1.10 2.98 17.67
CA LEU A 252 1.42 1.57 17.51
C LEU A 252 2.91 1.24 17.68
N LYS A 253 3.80 2.23 17.71
CA LYS A 253 5.24 2.05 17.93
C LYS A 253 5.63 1.91 19.42
N LYS A 254 4.68 2.13 20.34
CA LYS A 254 4.94 2.18 21.79
C LYS A 254 5.38 0.85 22.39
#